data_AF-A0AAU9TTT3-F1
#
_entry.id   AF-A0AAU9TTT3-F1
#
_cell.length_a   1.000
_cell.length_b   1.000
_cell.length_c   1.000
_cell.angle_alpha   90.00
_cell.angle_beta   90.00
_cell.angle_gamma   90.00
#
_symmetry.space_group_name_H-M   'P 1'
#
loop_
_entity.id
_entity.type
_entity.pdbx_description
1 polymer ?
#
loop_
_entity_poly.entity_id
_entity_poly.type
_entity_poly.pdbx_seq_one_letter_code
_entity_poly.pdbx_strand_id
1 'polypeptide(L)'
;MEVVKYIGKYLNTPVGTVCYNTDKVLTTVLDKENVEGFASIILRLAAKSGVTMSPEQKLLSYQWLEHLALYSNQAVANPTFAKNFLQGINATLENNTYLIGNNLTVTDIAAYHVLYPLIERLTVSEQESLLHVCRWSKHIQSQPKVSGSRTPLPLNTLNLSLHAPAVH
;
A
#
# COMPACT_ATOMS: atom_id res chain seq x y z
N MET A 1 4.33 2.57 -11.69
CA MET A 1 4.37 1.47 -12.69
C MET A 1 4.56 0.10 -12.03
N GLU A 2 5.66 -0.13 -11.30
CA GLU A 2 5.93 -1.43 -10.67
C GLU A 2 4.84 -1.92 -9.70
N VAL A 3 4.20 -1.01 -8.96
CA VAL A 3 3.07 -1.33 -8.09
C VAL A 3 1.97 -2.08 -8.84
N VAL A 4 1.60 -1.64 -10.05
CA VAL A 4 0.53 -2.28 -10.83
C VAL A 4 0.91 -3.72 -11.19
N LYS A 5 2.18 -3.97 -11.52
CA LYS A 5 2.67 -5.33 -11.78
C LYS A 5 2.60 -6.22 -10.54
N TYR A 6 2.97 -5.70 -9.37
CA TYR A 6 2.81 -6.44 -8.11
C TYR A 6 1.35 -6.80 -7.84
N ILE A 7 0.43 -5.88 -8.11
CA ILE A 7 -1.01 -6.14 -7.96
C ILE A 7 -1.51 -7.17 -8.96
N GLY A 8 -1.11 -7.08 -10.22
CA GLY A 8 -1.42 -8.12 -11.21
C GLY A 8 -0.96 -9.50 -10.77
N LYS A 9 0.27 -9.62 -10.26
CA LYS A 9 0.78 -10.87 -9.70
C LYS A 9 -0.04 -11.35 -8.49
N TYR A 10 -0.34 -10.46 -7.55
CA TYR A 10 -1.13 -10.77 -6.36
C TYR A 10 -2.53 -11.30 -6.71
N LEU A 11 -3.18 -10.67 -7.69
CA LEU A 11 -4.52 -11.02 -8.18
C LEU A 11 -4.52 -12.14 -9.22
N ASN A 12 -3.35 -12.68 -9.60
CA ASN A 12 -3.20 -13.61 -10.71
C ASN A 12 -3.90 -13.11 -12.00
N THR A 13 -3.80 -11.81 -12.29
CA THR A 13 -4.48 -11.14 -13.40
C THR A 13 -3.46 -10.43 -14.29
N PRO A 14 -3.46 -10.70 -15.62
CA PRO A 14 -2.57 -10.01 -16.55
C PRO A 14 -2.84 -8.51 -16.59
N VAL A 15 -1.79 -7.72 -16.45
CA VAL A 15 -1.86 -6.25 -16.42
C VAL A 15 -1.77 -5.62 -17.81
N GLY A 16 -1.15 -6.31 -18.76
CA GLY A 16 -0.79 -5.71 -20.05
C GLY A 16 0.36 -4.71 -19.94
N THR A 17 0.61 -3.97 -21.02
CA THR A 17 1.64 -2.92 -21.04
C THR A 17 1.14 -1.71 -20.26
N VAL A 18 1.94 -1.26 -19.30
CA VAL A 18 1.66 -0.04 -18.53
C VAL A 18 2.57 1.07 -19.03
N CYS A 19 1.99 2.20 -19.41
CA CYS A 19 2.71 3.38 -19.91
C CYS A 19 2.10 4.67 -19.32
N TYR A 20 2.68 5.82 -19.68
CA TYR A 20 2.07 7.12 -19.44
C TYR A 20 1.54 7.65 -20.78
N ASN A 21 0.33 8.20 -20.78
CA ASN A 21 -0.21 8.90 -21.95
C ASN A 21 0.42 10.31 -22.10
N THR A 22 -0.05 11.08 -23.09
CA THR A 22 0.45 12.45 -23.37
C THR A 22 0.32 13.39 -22.17
N ASP A 23 -0.69 13.19 -21.35
CA ASP A 23 -0.98 14.00 -20.17
C ASP A 23 -0.26 13.50 -18.91
N LYS A 24 0.68 12.56 -19.08
CA LYS A 24 1.42 11.89 -18.00
C LYS A 24 0.52 11.12 -17.04
N VAL A 25 -0.63 10.65 -17.50
CA VAL A 25 -1.53 9.78 -16.74
C VAL A 25 -1.15 8.32 -16.98
N LEU A 26 -1.05 7.55 -15.90
CA LEU A 26 -0.75 6.13 -15.97
C LEU A 26 -1.87 5.41 -16.71
N THR A 27 -1.52 4.67 -17.75
CA THR A 27 -2.49 4.04 -18.68
C THR A 27 -2.11 2.60 -18.95
N THR A 28 -3.11 1.74 -19.14
CA THR A 28 -2.93 0.39 -19.65
C THR A 28 -4.14 -0.04 -20.49
N VAL A 29 -4.02 -1.18 -21.17
CA VAL A 29 -5.11 -1.78 -21.95
C VAL A 29 -5.58 -3.04 -21.23
N LEU A 30 -6.81 -3.02 -20.75
CA LEU A 30 -7.47 -4.18 -20.13
C LEU A 30 -8.73 -4.49 -20.94
N ASP A 31 -8.87 -5.73 -21.39
CA ASP A 31 -10.04 -6.20 -22.16
C ASP A 31 -10.33 -5.37 -23.42
N LYS A 32 -9.27 -4.95 -24.12
CA LYS A 32 -9.31 -4.08 -25.31
C LYS A 32 -9.82 -2.66 -25.05
N GLU A 33 -9.95 -2.27 -23.79
CA GLU A 33 -10.29 -0.92 -23.39
C GLU A 33 -9.08 -0.22 -22.77
N ASN A 34 -8.94 1.07 -23.08
CA ASN A 34 -7.97 1.93 -22.42
C ASN A 34 -8.47 2.26 -21.01
N VAL A 35 -7.65 1.99 -20.01
CA VAL A 35 -7.92 2.32 -18.62
C VAL A 35 -6.84 3.26 -18.13
N GLU A 36 -7.26 4.44 -17.69
CA GLU A 36 -6.39 5.52 -17.24
C GLU A 36 -6.56 5.79 -15.74
N GLY A 37 -5.47 6.16 -15.09
CA GLY A 37 -5.42 6.49 -13.67
C GLY A 37 -5.07 5.28 -12.80
N PHE A 38 -4.24 5.51 -11.79
CA PHE A 38 -3.76 4.45 -10.91
C PHE A 38 -4.92 3.72 -10.21
N ALA A 39 -5.86 4.46 -9.61
CA ALA A 39 -6.98 3.86 -8.88
C ALA A 39 -7.86 3.02 -9.81
N SER A 40 -8.23 3.55 -10.97
CA SER A 40 -9.05 2.86 -11.98
C SER A 40 -8.41 1.55 -12.43
N ILE A 41 -7.11 1.56 -12.71
CA ILE A 41 -6.37 0.36 -13.14
C ILE A 41 -6.41 -0.71 -12.04
N ILE A 42 -6.09 -0.35 -10.79
CA ILE A 42 -6.09 -1.30 -9.66
C ILE A 42 -7.48 -1.90 -9.44
N LEU A 43 -8.53 -1.07 -9.44
CA LEU A 43 -9.90 -1.54 -9.24
C LEU A 43 -10.41 -2.39 -10.40
N ARG A 44 -10.02 -2.09 -11.64
CA ARG A 44 -10.35 -2.91 -12.82
C ARG A 44 -9.68 -4.28 -12.76
N LEU A 45 -8.42 -4.34 -12.34
CA LEU A 45 -7.71 -5.61 -12.10
C LEU A 45 -8.41 -6.44 -11.01
N ALA A 46 -8.79 -5.81 -9.90
CA ALA A 46 -9.51 -6.49 -8.82
C ALA A 46 -10.85 -7.06 -9.30
N ALA A 47 -11.64 -6.27 -10.03
CA ALA A 47 -12.90 -6.74 -10.60
C ALA A 47 -12.70 -7.94 -11.54
N LYS A 48 -11.66 -7.91 -12.37
CA LYS A 48 -11.34 -9.00 -13.30
C LYS A 48 -10.86 -10.28 -12.62
N SER A 49 -10.22 -10.16 -11.46
CA SER A 49 -9.76 -11.31 -10.68
C SER A 49 -10.88 -12.10 -9.98
N GLY A 50 -12.13 -11.61 -10.04
CA GLY A 50 -13.28 -12.19 -9.34
C GLY A 50 -13.42 -11.74 -7.89
N VAL A 51 -12.54 -10.86 -7.39
CA VAL A 51 -12.67 -10.27 -6.06
C VAL A 51 -13.90 -9.37 -6.02
N THR A 52 -14.84 -9.72 -5.15
CA THR A 52 -16.06 -8.93 -4.94
C THR A 52 -15.85 -7.94 -3.79
N MET A 53 -16.25 -6.69 -4.01
CA MET A 53 -16.24 -5.62 -3.01
C MET A 53 -17.62 -4.99 -2.95
N SER A 54 -18.06 -4.61 -1.74
CA SER A 54 -19.28 -3.82 -1.56
C SER A 54 -19.15 -2.44 -2.24
N PRO A 55 -20.25 -1.76 -2.56
CA PRO A 55 -20.19 -0.41 -3.12
C PRO A 55 -19.39 0.57 -2.26
N GLU A 56 -19.55 0.48 -0.93
CA GLU A 56 -18.78 1.27 0.04
C GLU A 56 -17.28 0.94 -0.01
N GLN A 57 -16.92 -0.34 -0.01
CA GLN A 57 -15.52 -0.76 -0.13
C GLN A 57 -14.88 -0.27 -1.42
N LYS A 58 -15.62 -0.29 -2.54
CA LYS A 58 -15.14 0.23 -3.83
C LYS A 58 -14.89 1.74 -3.78
N LEU A 59 -15.81 2.50 -3.18
CA LEU A 59 -15.67 3.95 -3.05
C LEU A 59 -14.50 4.32 -2.16
N LEU A 60 -14.38 3.69 -0.99
CA LEU A 60 -13.26 3.92 -0.07
C LEU A 60 -11.93 3.48 -0.68
N SER A 61 -11.93 2.37 -1.44
CA SER A 61 -10.75 1.94 -2.20
C SER A 61 -10.31 2.99 -3.21
N TYR A 62 -11.25 3.53 -3.98
CA TYR A 62 -10.97 4.58 -4.94
C TYR A 62 -10.35 5.80 -4.25
N GLN A 63 -10.95 6.27 -3.16
CA GLN A 63 -10.46 7.41 -2.39
C GLN A 63 -9.02 7.20 -1.89
N TRP A 64 -8.72 6.04 -1.29
CA TRP A 64 -7.38 5.73 -0.82
C TRP A 64 -6.36 5.64 -1.95
N LEU A 65 -6.72 5.00 -3.06
CA LEU A 65 -5.83 4.84 -4.22
C LEU A 65 -5.52 6.18 -4.89
N GLU A 66 -6.50 7.08 -5.00
CA GLU A 66 -6.29 8.45 -5.50
C GLU A 66 -5.41 9.26 -4.54
N HIS A 67 -5.68 9.20 -3.24
CA HIS A 67 -4.86 9.86 -2.22
C HIS A 67 -3.39 9.41 -2.29
N LEU A 68 -3.16 8.10 -2.44
CA LEU A 68 -1.83 7.52 -2.63
C LEU A 68 -1.18 7.97 -3.95
N ALA A 69 -1.92 7.97 -5.06
CA ALA A 69 -1.42 8.39 -6.36
C ALA A 69 -1.01 9.87 -6.37
N LEU A 70 -1.77 10.72 -5.68
CA LEU A 70 -1.55 12.17 -5.64
C LEU A 70 -0.32 12.54 -4.81
N TYR A 71 -0.13 11.91 -3.65
CA TYR A 71 0.85 12.38 -2.67
C TYR A 71 2.12 11.53 -2.56
N SER A 72 2.13 10.29 -3.04
CA SER A 72 3.29 9.39 -2.86
C SER A 72 4.57 9.91 -3.51
N ASN A 73 4.51 10.49 -4.72
CA ASN A 73 5.69 11.03 -5.39
C ASN A 73 6.31 12.19 -4.60
N GLN A 74 5.48 13.08 -4.06
CA GLN A 74 5.94 14.20 -3.23
C GLN A 74 6.53 13.70 -1.91
N ALA A 75 5.92 12.69 -1.28
CA ALA A 75 6.43 12.06 -0.08
C ALA A 75 7.81 11.42 -0.31
N VAL A 76 8.03 10.76 -1.45
CA VAL A 76 9.35 10.18 -1.76
C VAL A 76 10.42 11.27 -1.91
N ALA A 77 10.05 12.44 -2.43
CA ALA A 77 10.99 13.54 -2.69
C ALA A 77 11.24 14.45 -1.47
N ASN A 78 10.35 14.50 -0.49
CA ASN A 78 10.41 15.44 0.63
C ASN A 78 10.17 14.71 1.98
N PRO A 79 11.21 14.53 2.82
CA PRO A 79 11.09 13.82 4.10
C PRO A 79 10.08 14.44 5.08
N THR A 80 10.01 15.78 5.16
CA THR A 80 9.05 16.48 6.03
C THR A 80 7.62 16.20 5.59
N PHE A 81 7.37 16.25 4.27
CA PHE A 81 6.07 15.89 3.72
C PHE A 81 5.77 14.40 3.93
N ALA A 82 6.76 13.52 3.74
CA ALA A 82 6.62 12.09 3.97
C ALA A 82 6.15 11.78 5.39
N LYS A 83 6.73 12.45 6.38
CA LYS A 83 6.35 12.31 7.79
C LYS A 83 4.89 12.68 8.00
N ASN A 84 4.45 13.85 7.53
CA ASN A 84 3.06 14.30 7.67
C ASN A 84 2.09 13.36 6.94
N PHE A 85 2.46 12.92 5.73
CA PHE A 85 1.68 11.98 4.93
C PHE A 85 1.50 10.64 5.64
N LEU A 86 2.58 10.06 6.18
CA LEU A 86 2.54 8.82 6.95
C LEU A 86 1.80 8.97 8.28
N GLN A 87 1.87 10.13 8.94
CA GLN A 87 1.10 10.40 10.16
C GLN A 87 -0.41 10.35 9.92
N GLY A 88 -0.91 10.90 8.81
CA GLY A 88 -2.33 10.81 8.46
C GLY A 88 -2.79 9.36 8.25
N ILE A 89 -1.95 8.55 7.59
CA ILE A 89 -2.21 7.11 7.40
C ILE A 89 -2.14 6.37 8.74
N ASN A 90 -1.19 6.72 9.61
CA ASN A 90 -1.04 6.14 10.93
C ASN A 90 -2.26 6.38 11.83
N ALA A 91 -2.80 7.60 11.81
CA ALA A 91 -4.03 7.94 12.54
C ALA A 91 -5.23 7.14 12.04
N THR A 92 -5.34 6.92 10.72
CA THR A 92 -6.40 6.06 10.15
C THR A 92 -6.27 4.62 10.65
N LEU A 93 -5.05 4.09 10.69
CA LEU A 93 -4.77 2.71 11.11
C LEU A 93 -4.79 2.52 12.63
N GLU A 94 -4.91 3.58 13.42
CA GLU A 94 -4.99 3.48 14.88
C GLU A 94 -6.17 2.58 15.30
N ASN A 95 -7.35 2.85 14.72
CA ASN A 95 -8.59 2.15 15.04
C ASN A 95 -8.97 1.06 14.02
N ASN A 96 -8.13 0.82 13.02
CA ASN A 96 -8.45 -0.09 11.91
C ASN A 96 -7.33 -1.09 11.66
N THR A 97 -7.72 -2.33 11.33
CA THR A 97 -6.74 -3.37 10.94
C THR A 97 -6.14 -3.09 9.56
N TYR A 98 -6.97 -2.55 8.67
CA TYR A 98 -6.69 -2.25 7.26
C TYR A 98 -7.16 -0.82 6.93
N LEU A 99 -6.81 -0.30 5.74
CA LEU A 99 -7.19 1.06 5.35
C LEU A 99 -8.71 1.26 5.22
N ILE A 100 -9.44 0.18 4.98
CA ILE A 100 -10.90 0.16 4.81
C ILE A 100 -11.53 -0.68 5.93
N GLY A 101 -11.15 -0.34 7.17
CA GLY A 101 -11.68 -0.98 8.38
C GLY A 101 -11.02 -2.33 8.68
N ASN A 102 -11.83 -3.39 8.75
CA ASN A 102 -11.39 -4.72 9.16
C ASN A 102 -11.31 -5.73 8.00
N ASN A 103 -11.50 -5.29 6.76
CA ASN A 103 -11.41 -6.14 5.59
C ASN A 103 -10.12 -5.89 4.83
N LEU A 104 -9.35 -6.95 4.58
CA LEU A 104 -8.22 -6.88 3.66
C LEU A 104 -8.73 -6.69 2.24
N THR A 105 -8.26 -5.64 1.57
CA THR A 105 -8.63 -5.36 0.17
C THR A 105 -7.40 -5.21 -0.71
N VAL A 106 -7.61 -5.17 -2.04
CA VAL A 106 -6.55 -4.84 -3.00
C VAL A 106 -5.89 -3.49 -2.69
N THR A 107 -6.64 -2.58 -2.06
CA THR A 107 -6.17 -1.25 -1.66
C THR A 107 -5.03 -1.35 -0.66
N ASP A 108 -5.11 -2.25 0.32
CA ASP A 108 -4.02 -2.45 1.29
C ASP A 108 -2.75 -2.97 0.62
N ILE A 109 -2.90 -3.89 -0.33
CA ILE A 109 -1.77 -4.45 -1.08
C ILE A 109 -1.11 -3.37 -1.95
N ALA A 110 -1.93 -2.56 -2.63
CA ALA A 110 -1.45 -1.46 -3.45
C ALA A 110 -0.76 -0.39 -2.59
N ALA A 111 -1.39 0.00 -1.49
CA ALA A 111 -0.84 0.93 -0.53
C ALA A 111 0.49 0.44 0.04
N TYR A 112 0.60 -0.83 0.42
CA TYR A 112 1.85 -1.38 0.93
C TYR A 112 2.99 -1.19 -0.06
N HIS A 113 2.76 -1.51 -1.34
CA HIS A 113 3.79 -1.33 -2.37
C HIS A 113 4.09 0.12 -2.71
N VAL A 114 3.12 1.03 -2.60
CA VAL A 114 3.32 2.48 -2.77
C VAL A 114 4.13 3.05 -1.61
N LEU A 115 3.82 2.65 -0.37
CA LEU A 115 4.41 3.19 0.86
C LEU A 115 5.73 2.51 1.22
N TYR A 116 6.01 1.32 0.68
CA TYR A 116 7.24 0.56 0.93
C TYR A 116 8.52 1.43 0.93
N PRO A 117 8.83 2.23 -0.11
CA PRO A 117 10.07 3.03 -0.13
C PRO A 117 10.12 4.13 0.93
N LEU A 118 8.97 4.55 1.46
CA LEU A 118 8.90 5.51 2.57
C LEU A 118 9.17 4.80 3.90
N ILE A 119 8.52 3.64 4.10
CA ILE A 119 8.64 2.84 5.33
C ILE A 119 10.06 2.29 5.49
N GLU A 120 10.69 1.85 4.40
CA GLU A 120 12.07 1.35 4.39
C GLU A 120 13.10 2.36 4.89
N ARG A 121 12.81 3.65 4.77
CA ARG A 121 13.72 4.74 5.15
C ARG A 121 13.50 5.24 6.58
N LEU A 122 12.50 4.71 7.29
CA LEU A 122 12.19 5.16 8.64
C LEU A 122 13.30 4.75 9.61
N THR A 123 13.76 5.72 10.39
CA THR A 123 14.61 5.47 11.56
C THR A 123 13.82 4.71 12.64
N VAL A 124 14.52 4.09 13.59
CA VAL A 124 13.87 3.39 14.71
C VAL A 124 12.90 4.29 15.47
N SER A 125 13.30 5.54 15.75
CA SER A 125 12.44 6.51 16.43
C SER A 125 11.18 6.86 15.62
N GLU A 126 11.31 6.98 14.29
CA GLU A 126 10.14 7.22 13.43
C GLU A 126 9.22 6.01 13.38
N GLN A 127 9.76 4.78 13.35
CA GLN A 127 8.97 3.56 13.42
C GLN A 127 8.14 3.49 14.71
N GLU A 128 8.70 3.90 15.85
CA GLU A 128 7.98 4.00 17.12
C GLU A 128 6.84 5.02 17.05
N SER A 129 7.08 6.18 16.42
CA SER A 129 6.04 7.20 16.23
C SER A 129 4.95 6.83 15.21
N LEU A 130 5.23 5.85 14.34
CA LEU A 130 4.35 5.38 13.27
C LEU A 130 3.97 3.91 13.47
N LEU A 131 3.69 3.54 14.72
CA LEU A 131 3.46 2.15 15.15
C LEU A 131 2.36 1.44 14.33
N HIS A 132 1.26 2.13 14.00
CA HIS A 132 0.12 1.52 13.31
C HIS A 132 0.45 1.24 11.84
N VAL A 133 1.19 2.13 11.17
CA VAL A 133 1.73 1.89 9.83
C VAL A 133 2.72 0.72 9.85
N CYS A 134 3.60 0.65 10.84
CA CYS A 134 4.57 -0.45 10.98
C CYS A 134 3.86 -1.79 11.23
N ARG A 135 2.87 -1.82 12.13
CA ARG A 135 2.05 -3.00 12.41
C ARG A 135 1.31 -3.47 11.14
N TRP A 136 0.61 -2.56 10.48
CA TRP A 136 -0.14 -2.86 9.25
C TRP A 136 0.79 -3.36 8.14
N SER A 137 1.90 -2.66 7.88
CA SER A 137 2.84 -3.06 6.82
C SER A 137 3.49 -4.42 7.07
N LYS A 138 3.85 -4.73 8.32
CA LYS A 138 4.31 -6.07 8.73
C LYS A 138 3.24 -7.13 8.48
N HIS A 139 1.98 -6.83 8.80
CA HIS A 139 0.86 -7.72 8.56
C HIS A 139 0.63 -7.97 7.06
N ILE A 140 0.63 -6.94 6.23
CA ILE A 140 0.50 -7.06 4.76
C ILE A 140 1.68 -7.83 4.15
N GLN A 141 2.90 -7.55 4.59
CA GLN A 141 4.11 -8.24 4.12
C GLN A 141 4.09 -9.74 4.42
N SER A 142 3.50 -10.14 5.55
CA SER A 142 3.40 -11.55 5.95
C SER A 142 2.41 -12.38 5.12
N GLN A 143 1.57 -11.73 4.30
CA GLN A 143 0.60 -12.43 3.46
C GLN A 143 1.33 -13.28 2.41
N PRO A 144 0.98 -14.57 2.21
CA PRO A 144 1.73 -15.47 1.33
C PRO A 144 1.92 -14.95 -0.10
N LYS A 145 0.89 -14.29 -0.66
CA LYS A 145 0.92 -13.72 -2.03
C LYS A 145 1.70 -12.41 -2.14
N VAL A 146 2.03 -11.78 -1.02
CA VAL A 146 2.81 -10.55 -0.93
C VAL A 146 4.26 -10.85 -0.55
N SER A 147 4.47 -11.83 0.33
CA SER A 147 5.79 -12.30 0.72
C SER A 147 6.62 -12.68 -0.50
N GLY A 148 7.87 -12.21 -0.57
CA GLY A 148 8.76 -12.45 -1.71
C GLY A 148 8.55 -11.53 -2.92
N SER A 149 7.58 -10.61 -2.90
CA SER A 149 7.50 -9.53 -3.91
C SER A 149 8.58 -8.47 -3.72
N ARG A 150 9.04 -8.28 -2.49
CA ARG A 150 10.08 -7.34 -2.06
C ARG A 150 10.88 -7.93 -0.90
N THR A 151 12.05 -7.37 -0.64
CA THR A 151 12.81 -7.65 0.57
C THR A 151 11.95 -7.34 1.80
N PRO A 152 11.92 -8.20 2.83
CA PRO A 152 11.21 -7.90 4.07
C PRO A 152 11.77 -6.65 4.76
N LEU A 153 10.89 -5.72 5.10
CA LEU A 153 11.19 -4.55 5.91
C LEU A 153 11.57 -4.98 7.34
N PRO A 154 12.69 -4.48 7.90
CA PRO A 154 13.12 -4.80 9.26
C PRO A 154 12.30 -3.99 10.29
N LEU A 155 11.02 -4.34 10.44
CA LEU A 155 10.09 -3.68 11.36
C LEU A 155 10.17 -4.32 12.75
N ASN A 156 11.00 -3.70 13.59
CA ASN A 156 11.23 -4.13 14.97
C ASN A 156 10.15 -3.56 15.90
N THR A 157 8.93 -4.08 15.78
CA THR A 157 7.83 -3.76 16.71
C THR A 157 8.02 -4.37 18.11
N LEU A 158 9.17 -5.00 18.38
CA LEU A 158 9.50 -5.74 19.61
C LEU A 158 10.84 -5.25 20.19
N ASN A 159 11.02 -3.95 20.40
CA ASN A 159 12.13 -3.47 21.24
C ASN A 159 11.84 -3.60 22.75
N LEU A 160 10.59 -3.94 23.13
CA LEU A 160 10.24 -4.16 24.54
C LEU A 160 10.86 -5.43 25.15
N SER A 161 11.30 -6.41 24.34
CA SER A 161 11.99 -7.61 24.85
C SER A 161 13.51 -7.44 25.02
N LEU A 162 14.10 -6.40 24.44
CA LEU A 162 15.54 -6.09 24.60
C LEU A 162 15.86 -5.37 25.92
N HIS A 163 14.84 -4.78 26.55
CA HIS A 163 14.96 -4.06 27.83
C HIS A 163 14.12 -4.68 28.95
N ALA A 164 13.46 -5.80 28.72
CA ALA A 164 12.89 -6.57 29.82
C ALA A 164 14.06 -7.14 30.64
N PRO A 165 14.25 -6.76 31.91
CA PRO A 165 15.26 -7.40 32.74
C PRO A 165 14.93 -8.90 32.80
N ALA A 166 15.93 -9.74 32.51
CA ALA A 166 15.81 -11.16 32.76
C ALA A 166 15.48 -11.34 34.24
N VAL A 167 14.25 -11.77 34.52
CA VAL A 167 13.88 -12.16 35.88
C VAL A 167 14.64 -13.46 36.14
N HIS A 168 15.73 -13.34 36.89
CA HIS A 168 16.50 -14.46 37.44
C HIS A 168 15.73 -15.13 38.58
#